data_AF-A0A2Z3V4L9-F1
#
_entry.id   AF-A0A2Z3V4L9-F1
#
_cell.length_a   1.000
_cell.length_b   1.000
_cell.length_c   1.000
_cell.angle_alpha   90.00
_cell.angle_beta   90.00
_cell.angle_gamma   90.00
#
_symmetry.space_group_name_H-M   'P 1'
#
loop_
_entity.id
_entity.type
_entity.pdbx_description
1 polymer ?
#
loop_
_entity_poly.entity_id
_entity_poly.type
_entity_poly.pdbx_seq_one_letter_code
_entity_poly.pdbx_strand_id
1 'polypeptide(L)'
;MTRSVTIHRHRSQERKIVGLLGRVGRRTGWLVAVIALASGAFVPAAHAVPKPKPAVFGTASASPKTHSGACPTVVTLSTTVQVQAPTALQYMWLFSDGDTTRAKTYRVGGKGLKTVRLSASVKVTGDARGSGAVRLVGSAGKISKRASFAVDCAGRHSGGRDVWNAVSTSAAQVATPPGQGDGPTQNIVGKATIVFERTTASKCPLTFKIHGSFEGLPAGAQVVQYRLVGTEEWKTVNVPADHGAVFTTVLETLNWDDTTGKHSMQVEVRQPNGLKSNILYYFECGPPPSDKKQRFGVTAEKIVLTPSGGPLVELVADAYLDAVKDVSGAQAALVSRQPFRTDLDAGPVTYQEIYVTQPEGLHIDVEAVTGAQLKKVLAYKHPSGTVLTPSASLRYTVEGGAVTAITLNGAPVTDTQVIKVAANYMLMSGGSFPRWEGTSVSHSGPDDRGALASYLVKNSPVKAPKGDRVTIR
;
A
#
# COMPACT_ATOMS: atom_id res chain seq x y z
N MET A 1 7.24 -51.13 55.37
CA MET A 1 6.99 -52.47 54.80
C MET A 1 6.45 -52.31 53.38
N THR A 2 6.74 -53.27 52.51
CA THR A 2 6.24 -53.47 51.13
C THR A 2 4.69 -53.50 51.06
N ARG A 3 3.99 -53.36 49.92
CA ARG A 3 4.29 -53.66 48.49
C ARG A 3 3.25 -53.01 47.56
N SER A 4 3.60 -52.73 46.29
CA SER A 4 2.63 -52.57 45.18
C SER A 4 2.26 -53.93 44.58
N VAL A 5 1.07 -54.09 43.96
CA VAL A 5 0.80 -55.06 42.85
C VAL A 5 -0.33 -54.55 41.92
N THR A 6 -0.14 -54.79 40.61
CA THR A 6 -1.02 -54.51 39.45
C THR A 6 -1.83 -55.75 39.03
N ILE A 7 -3.04 -55.61 38.43
CA ILE A 7 -3.70 -56.69 37.64
C ILE A 7 -4.28 -56.14 36.29
N HIS A 8 -4.49 -57.05 35.32
CA HIS A 8 -4.48 -56.88 33.86
C HIS A 8 -5.82 -56.65 33.11
N ARG A 9 -5.67 -56.28 31.81
CA ARG A 9 -6.62 -56.43 30.69
C ARG A 9 -7.08 -57.87 30.43
N HIS A 10 -8.22 -58.02 29.73
CA HIS A 10 -8.46 -58.79 28.47
C HIS A 10 -9.99 -58.83 28.18
N ARG A 11 -10.59 -59.14 27.02
CA ARG A 11 -10.37 -58.97 25.56
C ARG A 11 -11.52 -59.73 24.84
N SER A 12 -12.45 -59.02 24.18
CA SER A 12 -13.05 -59.35 22.85
C SER A 12 -13.95 -60.59 22.58
N GLN A 13 -14.77 -60.46 21.51
CA GLN A 13 -15.40 -61.49 20.63
C GLN A 13 -16.59 -62.34 21.16
N GLU A 14 -17.50 -62.91 20.33
CA GLU A 14 -18.11 -62.52 19.03
C GLU A 14 -19.34 -63.43 18.69
N ARG A 15 -20.27 -62.94 17.85
CA ARG A 15 -21.12 -63.66 16.85
C ARG A 15 -22.18 -64.76 17.21
N LYS A 16 -23.39 -64.47 16.70
CA LYS A 16 -24.33 -65.31 15.86
C LYS A 16 -25.16 -66.47 16.46
N ILE A 17 -26.42 -66.58 16.01
CA ILE A 17 -27.05 -67.68 15.20
C ILE A 17 -28.59 -67.39 15.04
N VAL A 18 -29.15 -67.35 13.81
CA VAL A 18 -30.22 -68.23 13.19
C VAL A 18 -31.44 -68.53 14.10
N GLY A 19 -32.74 -68.52 13.73
CA GLY A 19 -33.54 -68.34 12.49
C GLY A 19 -35.06 -68.23 12.87
N LEU A 20 -36.12 -68.73 12.20
CA LEU A 20 -36.34 -69.35 10.86
C LEU A 20 -37.89 -69.51 10.56
N LEU A 21 -38.35 -69.22 9.31
CA LEU A 21 -39.61 -69.67 8.62
C LEU A 21 -41.06 -69.38 9.13
N GLY A 22 -41.96 -69.00 8.19
CA GLY A 22 -43.43 -69.07 8.34
C GLY A 22 -44.29 -68.44 7.21
N ARG A 23 -44.81 -69.26 6.27
CA ARG A 23 -45.77 -68.97 5.14
C ARG A 23 -47.18 -68.50 5.61
N VAL A 24 -48.20 -68.04 4.84
CA VAL A 24 -48.53 -67.56 3.45
C VAL A 24 -50.01 -67.08 3.50
N GLY A 25 -50.49 -66.11 2.69
CA GLY A 25 -51.96 -66.00 2.43
C GLY A 25 -52.61 -64.67 1.97
N ARG A 26 -52.92 -64.58 0.66
CA ARG A 26 -53.95 -63.79 -0.07
C ARG A 26 -54.83 -62.68 0.59
N ARG A 27 -54.82 -61.52 -0.10
CA ARG A 27 -55.94 -60.68 -0.65
C ARG A 27 -56.89 -59.85 0.26
N THR A 28 -56.92 -58.55 -0.09
CA THR A 28 -58.06 -57.60 -0.17
C THR A 28 -58.90 -57.25 1.06
N GLY A 29 -58.84 -55.97 1.46
CA GLY A 29 -59.79 -55.27 2.32
C GLY A 29 -59.39 -53.79 2.47
N TRP A 30 -60.32 -52.84 2.35
CA TRP A 30 -60.02 -51.41 2.24
C TRP A 30 -59.82 -50.69 3.59
N LEU A 31 -58.94 -49.68 3.54
CA LEU A 31 -58.93 -48.42 4.31
C LEU A 31 -59.93 -48.23 5.46
N VAL A 32 -59.39 -48.10 6.69
CA VAL A 32 -59.84 -47.08 7.66
C VAL A 32 -58.59 -46.38 8.21
N ALA A 33 -58.55 -45.05 8.15
CA ALA A 33 -57.42 -44.27 8.63
C ALA A 33 -57.48 -44.12 10.16
N VAL A 34 -56.42 -44.53 10.87
CA VAL A 34 -56.24 -44.25 12.30
C VAL A 34 -55.21 -43.15 12.46
N ILE A 35 -55.64 -42.03 13.05
CA ILE A 35 -54.77 -40.90 13.41
C ILE A 35 -53.89 -41.32 14.58
N ALA A 36 -52.60 -41.52 14.32
CA ALA A 36 -51.59 -41.76 15.36
C ALA A 36 -50.79 -40.48 15.59
N LEU A 37 -50.90 -39.93 16.81
CA LEU A 37 -50.09 -38.80 17.28
C LEU A 37 -48.62 -39.23 17.42
N ALA A 38 -47.80 -38.88 16.43
CA ALA A 38 -46.35 -39.01 16.52
C ALA A 38 -45.75 -37.67 17.02
N SER A 39 -45.09 -37.71 18.17
CA SER A 39 -44.35 -36.58 18.74
C SER A 39 -43.15 -36.22 17.86
N GLY A 40 -43.40 -35.40 16.84
CA GLY A 40 -42.37 -34.89 15.94
C GLY A 40 -41.42 -33.95 16.67
N ALA A 41 -40.31 -34.49 17.17
CA ALA A 41 -39.15 -33.67 17.48
C ALA A 41 -38.72 -32.96 16.19
N PHE A 42 -38.92 -31.65 16.13
CA PHE A 42 -38.37 -30.82 15.06
C PHE A 42 -36.84 -30.87 15.16
N VAL A 43 -36.23 -31.82 14.46
CA VAL A 43 -34.85 -31.68 14.02
C VAL A 43 -34.85 -30.47 13.10
N PRO A 44 -34.23 -29.33 13.48
CA PRO A 44 -34.14 -28.21 12.56
C PRO A 44 -33.42 -28.72 11.33
N ALA A 45 -34.03 -28.55 10.15
CA ALA A 45 -33.42 -28.97 8.90
C ALA A 45 -31.98 -28.43 8.87
N ALA A 46 -31.01 -29.33 8.73
CA ALA A 46 -29.61 -28.95 8.65
C ALA A 46 -29.49 -28.04 7.43
N HIS A 47 -29.41 -26.74 7.68
CA HIS A 47 -29.39 -25.73 6.63
C HIS A 47 -28.18 -26.05 5.76
N ALA A 48 -28.44 -26.46 4.52
CA ALA A 48 -27.39 -26.84 3.60
C ALA A 48 -26.42 -25.67 3.50
N VAL A 49 -25.22 -25.83 4.08
CA VAL A 49 -24.21 -24.76 4.12
C VAL A 49 -24.01 -24.30 2.68
N PRO A 50 -24.31 -23.02 2.35
CA PRO A 50 -24.25 -22.56 0.98
C PRO A 50 -22.87 -22.87 0.42
N LYS A 51 -22.80 -23.69 -0.65
CA LYS A 51 -21.53 -24.06 -1.29
C LYS A 51 -20.74 -22.77 -1.52
N PRO A 52 -19.55 -22.59 -0.93
CA PRO A 52 -18.84 -21.32 -1.01
C PRO A 52 -18.62 -20.97 -2.48
N LYS A 53 -19.05 -19.77 -2.89
CA LYS A 53 -18.93 -19.32 -4.28
C LYS A 53 -17.46 -19.50 -4.72
N PRO A 54 -17.19 -20.13 -5.89
CA PRO A 54 -15.83 -20.41 -6.30
C PRO A 54 -15.01 -19.12 -6.37
N ALA A 55 -13.76 -19.15 -5.91
CA ALA A 55 -12.87 -18.02 -6.09
C ALA A 55 -12.74 -17.68 -7.60
N VAL A 56 -12.86 -16.40 -7.94
CA VAL A 56 -12.78 -15.91 -9.34
C VAL A 56 -11.58 -14.99 -9.47
N PHE A 57 -10.64 -15.33 -10.36
CA PHE A 57 -9.52 -14.45 -10.69
C PHE A 57 -9.95 -13.38 -11.69
N GLY A 58 -9.52 -12.14 -11.45
CA GLY A 58 -9.52 -11.08 -12.44
C GLY A 58 -8.30 -11.18 -13.38
N THR A 59 -8.06 -10.11 -14.14
CA THR A 59 -6.90 -10.00 -15.03
C THR A 59 -5.59 -10.12 -14.24
N ALA A 60 -4.60 -10.76 -14.85
CA ALA A 60 -3.23 -10.77 -14.36
C ALA A 60 -2.39 -9.80 -15.21
N SER A 61 -1.62 -8.93 -14.56
CA SER A 61 -0.82 -7.89 -15.21
C SER A 61 0.58 -7.80 -14.62
N ALA A 62 1.53 -7.34 -15.44
CA ALA A 62 2.89 -7.00 -15.04
C ALA A 62 3.12 -5.50 -15.25
N SER A 63 3.85 -4.85 -14.34
CA SER A 63 4.21 -3.44 -14.42
C SER A 63 5.69 -3.22 -14.05
N PRO A 64 6.53 -2.72 -14.96
CA PRO A 64 6.24 -2.52 -16.39
C PRO A 64 5.98 -3.86 -17.10
N LYS A 65 5.11 -3.85 -18.12
CA LYS A 65 4.91 -5.00 -19.03
C LYS A 65 6.09 -5.16 -20.00
N THR A 66 6.71 -4.05 -20.36
CA THR A 66 7.90 -3.94 -21.22
C THR A 66 8.83 -2.87 -20.64
N HIS A 67 10.09 -3.18 -20.38
CA HIS A 67 11.13 -2.25 -19.94
C HIS A 67 12.27 -2.25 -20.96
N SER A 68 12.79 -1.07 -21.31
CA SER A 68 14.04 -0.91 -22.06
C SER A 68 14.86 0.19 -21.39
N GLY A 69 16.10 -0.11 -21.00
CA GLY A 69 16.98 0.88 -20.36
C GLY A 69 17.98 0.26 -19.38
N ALA A 70 18.41 1.04 -18.39
CA ALA A 70 19.34 0.55 -17.36
C ALA A 70 18.70 -0.56 -16.50
N CYS A 71 19.55 -1.46 -16.00
CA CYS A 71 19.22 -2.54 -15.09
C CYS A 71 20.16 -2.51 -13.87
N PRO A 72 19.75 -2.98 -12.68
CA PRO A 72 18.53 -3.76 -12.43
C PRO A 72 17.24 -2.93 -12.40
N THR A 73 16.14 -3.54 -12.85
CA THR A 73 14.78 -3.01 -12.77
C THR A 73 13.89 -3.91 -11.91
N VAL A 74 12.69 -3.45 -11.55
CA VAL A 74 11.71 -4.23 -10.77
C VAL A 74 10.40 -4.32 -11.53
N VAL A 75 9.96 -5.55 -11.81
CA VAL A 75 8.67 -5.84 -12.42
C VAL A 75 7.71 -6.34 -11.34
N THR A 76 6.61 -5.63 -11.14
CA THR A 76 5.54 -6.04 -10.24
C THR A 76 4.45 -6.78 -11.01
N LEU A 77 4.32 -8.07 -10.72
CA LEU A 77 3.21 -8.90 -11.16
C LEU A 77 2.04 -8.75 -10.20
N SER A 78 0.81 -8.75 -10.70
CA SER A 78 -0.37 -8.73 -9.85
C SER A 78 -1.60 -9.37 -10.51
N THR A 79 -2.51 -9.86 -9.68
CA THR A 79 -3.85 -10.29 -10.08
C THR A 79 -4.83 -10.05 -8.94
N THR A 80 -6.12 -9.93 -9.23
CA THR A 80 -7.18 -9.88 -8.21
C THR A 80 -7.87 -11.23 -8.09
N VAL A 81 -8.36 -11.55 -6.91
CA VAL A 81 -9.25 -12.69 -6.68
C VAL A 81 -10.44 -12.28 -5.84
N GLN A 82 -11.64 -12.57 -6.31
CA GLN A 82 -12.88 -12.42 -5.57
C GLN A 82 -13.15 -13.67 -4.74
N VAL A 83 -13.39 -13.49 -3.44
CA VAL A 83 -13.69 -14.55 -2.48
C VAL A 83 -14.80 -14.13 -1.52
N GLN A 84 -15.58 -15.09 -1.05
CA GLN A 84 -16.61 -14.85 -0.03
C GLN A 84 -15.94 -14.68 1.35
N ALA A 85 -16.19 -13.55 2.02
CA ALA A 85 -15.71 -13.28 3.37
C ALA A 85 -16.73 -13.72 4.44
N PRO A 86 -16.29 -14.15 5.64
CA PRO A 86 -14.88 -14.25 6.06
C PRO A 86 -14.19 -15.52 5.52
N THR A 87 -12.91 -15.44 5.15
CA THR A 87 -12.14 -16.61 4.69
C THR A 87 -10.63 -16.46 4.85
N ALA A 88 -9.90 -17.58 4.92
CA ALA A 88 -8.44 -17.64 4.90
C ALA A 88 -7.97 -18.00 3.48
N LEU A 89 -7.58 -16.98 2.70
CA LEU A 89 -7.11 -17.14 1.33
C LEU A 89 -5.65 -17.60 1.32
N GLN A 90 -5.39 -18.86 1.00
CA GLN A 90 -4.04 -19.39 0.80
C GLN A 90 -3.65 -19.36 -0.68
N TYR A 91 -2.46 -18.83 -0.98
CA TYR A 91 -1.97 -18.65 -2.35
C TYR A 91 -0.45 -18.76 -2.46
N MET A 92 0.04 -19.08 -3.66
CA MET A 92 1.45 -19.02 -4.04
C MET A 92 1.58 -18.49 -5.47
N TRP A 93 2.70 -17.85 -5.78
CA TRP A 93 3.09 -17.51 -7.15
C TRP A 93 3.86 -18.66 -7.80
N LEU A 94 3.62 -18.85 -9.10
CA LEU A 94 4.32 -19.75 -10.02
C LEU A 94 4.94 -18.89 -11.12
N PHE A 95 6.22 -19.06 -11.42
CA PHE A 95 6.94 -18.30 -12.46
C PHE A 95 7.17 -19.15 -13.72
N SER A 96 7.77 -18.59 -14.77
CA SER A 96 7.97 -19.27 -16.06
C SER A 96 9.30 -20.02 -16.20
N ASP A 97 10.24 -19.75 -15.32
CA ASP A 97 11.46 -20.52 -15.06
C ASP A 97 11.19 -21.85 -14.31
N GLY A 98 10.02 -21.96 -13.68
CA GLY A 98 9.62 -23.10 -12.85
C GLY A 98 9.60 -22.79 -11.34
N ASP A 99 10.10 -21.62 -10.93
CA ASP A 99 10.16 -21.24 -9.53
C ASP A 99 8.77 -21.00 -8.92
N THR A 100 8.66 -21.24 -7.61
CA THR A 100 7.42 -21.02 -6.87
C THR A 100 7.69 -20.41 -5.50
N THR A 101 6.85 -19.46 -5.08
CA THR A 101 6.95 -18.92 -3.71
C THR A 101 6.35 -19.88 -2.70
N ARG A 102 6.85 -19.86 -1.46
CA ARG A 102 6.16 -20.46 -0.31
C ARG A 102 4.70 -19.97 -0.25
N ALA A 103 3.78 -20.85 0.11
CA ALA A 103 2.38 -20.50 0.28
C ALA A 103 2.20 -19.43 1.38
N LYS A 104 1.46 -18.36 1.06
CA LYS A 104 1.05 -17.32 2.01
C LYS A 104 -0.43 -17.41 2.31
N THR A 105 -0.80 -17.09 3.54
CA THR A 105 -2.21 -17.02 3.99
C THR A 105 -2.59 -15.56 4.21
N TYR A 106 -3.65 -15.10 3.57
CA TYR A 106 -4.25 -13.78 3.77
C TYR A 106 -5.64 -13.93 4.38
N ARG A 107 -5.89 -13.31 5.53
CA ARG A 107 -7.21 -13.37 6.21
C ARG A 107 -8.12 -12.28 5.68
N VAL A 108 -9.19 -12.69 5.00
CA VAL A 108 -10.19 -11.80 4.41
C VAL A 108 -11.31 -11.60 5.43
N GLY A 109 -11.32 -10.43 6.08
CA GLY A 109 -12.34 -10.04 7.06
C GLY A 109 -13.62 -9.45 6.44
N GLY A 110 -14.65 -9.33 7.27
CA GLY A 110 -15.96 -8.77 6.92
C GLY A 110 -16.96 -9.80 6.39
N LYS A 111 -18.10 -9.31 5.89
CA LYS A 111 -19.17 -10.10 5.24
C LYS A 111 -19.22 -9.80 3.74
N GLY A 112 -19.78 -10.72 2.96
CA GLY A 112 -20.03 -10.55 1.52
C GLY A 112 -18.86 -10.94 0.62
N LEU A 113 -19.01 -10.71 -0.68
CA LEU A 113 -17.93 -10.91 -1.64
C LEU A 113 -16.87 -9.81 -1.45
N LYS A 114 -15.59 -10.18 -1.44
CA LYS A 114 -14.44 -9.27 -1.30
C LYS A 114 -13.44 -9.51 -2.40
N THR A 115 -12.89 -8.42 -2.95
CA THR A 115 -11.77 -8.48 -3.89
C THR A 115 -10.46 -8.36 -3.12
N VAL A 116 -9.55 -9.31 -3.32
CA VAL A 116 -8.18 -9.26 -2.79
C VAL A 116 -7.23 -9.11 -3.97
N ARG A 117 -6.38 -8.09 -3.96
CA ARG A 117 -5.24 -7.99 -4.88
C ARG A 117 -4.08 -8.79 -4.30
N LEU A 118 -3.45 -9.61 -5.14
CA LEU A 118 -2.27 -10.40 -4.85
C LEU A 118 -1.15 -9.89 -5.77
N SER A 119 0.03 -9.63 -5.22
CA SER A 119 1.18 -9.08 -5.97
C SER A 119 2.47 -9.84 -5.67
N ALA A 120 3.40 -9.82 -6.62
CA ALA A 120 4.78 -10.26 -6.49
C ALA A 120 5.71 -9.26 -7.18
N SER A 121 6.83 -8.92 -6.54
CA SER A 121 7.86 -8.08 -7.16
C SER A 121 9.04 -8.96 -7.60
N VAL A 122 9.46 -8.80 -8.85
CA VAL A 122 10.55 -9.55 -9.47
C VAL A 122 11.66 -8.56 -9.76
N LYS A 123 12.83 -8.73 -9.14
CA LYS A 123 14.02 -7.96 -9.50
C LYS A 123 14.65 -8.61 -10.71
N VAL A 124 14.95 -7.82 -11.74
CA VAL A 124 15.50 -8.26 -13.02
C VAL A 124 16.84 -7.56 -13.23
N THR A 125 17.89 -8.33 -13.49
CA THR A 125 19.29 -7.86 -13.55
C THR A 125 19.87 -7.83 -14.97
N GLY A 126 19.20 -8.45 -15.94
CA GLY A 126 19.59 -8.50 -17.35
C GLY A 126 18.40 -8.76 -18.27
N ASP A 127 18.68 -9.05 -19.54
CA ASP A 127 17.64 -9.31 -20.55
C ASP A 127 16.76 -10.50 -20.17
N ALA A 128 15.48 -10.24 -19.93
CA ALA A 128 14.56 -11.25 -19.43
C ALA A 128 13.21 -11.22 -20.17
N ARG A 129 12.60 -12.40 -20.26
CA ARG A 129 11.24 -12.61 -20.77
C ARG A 129 10.58 -13.67 -19.92
N GLY A 130 9.30 -13.45 -19.59
CA GLY A 130 8.46 -14.54 -19.09
C GLY A 130 7.28 -14.05 -18.28
N SER A 131 6.84 -14.82 -17.29
CA SER A 131 5.57 -14.56 -16.59
C SER A 131 5.48 -15.12 -15.17
N GLY A 132 4.51 -14.63 -14.41
CA GLY A 132 4.04 -15.28 -13.20
C GLY A 132 2.51 -15.41 -13.15
N ALA A 133 2.02 -16.41 -12.41
CA ALA A 133 0.61 -16.63 -12.13
C ALA A 133 0.42 -17.01 -10.66
N VAL A 134 -0.77 -16.77 -10.11
CA VAL A 134 -1.12 -17.19 -8.75
C VAL A 134 -1.86 -18.52 -8.79
N ARG A 135 -1.43 -19.49 -7.97
CA ARG A 135 -2.18 -20.70 -7.63
C ARG A 135 -2.78 -20.56 -6.24
N LEU A 136 -4.09 -20.81 -6.10
CA LEU A 136 -4.74 -20.96 -4.81
C LEU A 136 -4.40 -22.33 -4.20
N VAL A 137 -4.12 -22.35 -2.90
CA VAL A 137 -3.78 -23.58 -2.17
C VAL A 137 -5.07 -24.09 -1.49
N GLY A 138 -5.45 -25.33 -1.80
CA GLY A 138 -6.69 -25.95 -1.34
C GLY A 138 -7.47 -26.64 -2.47
N SER A 139 -8.64 -27.18 -2.15
CA SER A 139 -9.44 -28.08 -3.02
C SER A 139 -9.91 -27.48 -4.35
N ALA A 140 -9.85 -26.16 -4.52
CA ALA A 140 -10.18 -25.51 -5.79
C ALA A 140 -9.02 -25.50 -6.80
N GLY A 141 -7.76 -25.61 -6.36
CA GLY A 141 -6.56 -25.70 -7.20
C GLY A 141 -6.30 -24.58 -8.22
N LYS A 142 -7.18 -23.56 -8.31
CA LYS A 142 -7.25 -22.62 -9.44
C LYS A 142 -5.97 -21.84 -9.62
N ILE A 143 -5.58 -21.66 -10.87
CA ILE A 143 -4.46 -20.84 -11.31
C ILE A 143 -5.02 -19.61 -12.07
N SER A 144 -4.46 -18.43 -11.83
CA SER A 144 -4.80 -17.22 -12.57
C SER A 144 -4.33 -17.28 -14.03
N LYS A 145 -4.75 -16.33 -14.87
CA LYS A 145 -4.01 -16.03 -16.10
C LYS A 145 -2.55 -15.64 -15.74
N ARG A 146 -1.64 -15.78 -16.70
CA ARG A 146 -0.23 -15.37 -16.54
C ARG A 146 -0.08 -13.86 -16.77
N ALA A 147 0.57 -13.19 -15.83
CA ALA A 147 1.10 -11.84 -15.99
C ALA A 147 2.46 -11.93 -16.67
N SER A 148 2.54 -11.63 -17.96
CA SER A 148 3.78 -11.70 -18.75
C SER A 148 4.49 -10.36 -18.85
N PHE A 149 5.82 -10.39 -18.92
CA PHE A 149 6.66 -9.21 -19.05
C PHE A 149 7.93 -9.43 -19.89
N ALA A 150 8.52 -8.31 -20.30
CA ALA A 150 9.77 -8.23 -21.02
C ALA A 150 10.67 -7.13 -20.43
N VAL A 151 11.96 -7.41 -20.32
CA VAL A 151 13.01 -6.46 -19.91
C VAL A 151 14.18 -6.58 -20.88
N ASP A 152 14.58 -5.45 -21.45
CA ASP A 152 15.76 -5.29 -22.29
C ASP A 152 16.71 -4.29 -21.61
N CYS A 153 17.94 -4.72 -21.34
CA CYS A 153 18.91 -4.00 -20.54
C CYS A 153 20.01 -3.37 -21.42
N ALA A 154 20.34 -2.11 -21.14
CA ALA A 154 21.37 -1.39 -21.88
C ALA A 154 22.79 -1.76 -21.42
N GLY A 155 23.53 -2.51 -22.26
CA GLY A 155 24.95 -2.77 -22.11
C GLY A 155 25.35 -4.21 -22.44
N ARG A 156 26.67 -4.50 -22.51
CA ARG A 156 27.13 -5.91 -22.53
C ARG A 156 26.91 -6.49 -21.13
N HIS A 157 26.08 -7.51 -21.01
CA HIS A 157 25.86 -8.24 -19.75
C HIS A 157 26.34 -9.68 -19.92
N SER A 158 27.23 -10.14 -19.04
CA SER A 158 27.68 -11.53 -19.01
C SER A 158 26.56 -12.42 -18.47
N GLY A 159 26.09 -13.34 -19.30
CA GLY A 159 24.92 -14.18 -19.01
C GLY A 159 25.12 -15.12 -17.82
N GLY A 160 24.70 -14.68 -16.63
CA GLY A 160 24.33 -15.56 -15.53
C GLY A 160 22.94 -16.16 -15.78
N ARG A 161 22.70 -17.40 -15.35
CA ARG A 161 21.42 -18.09 -15.59
C ARG A 161 20.25 -17.53 -14.76
N ASP A 162 20.54 -16.78 -13.71
CA ASP A 162 19.55 -16.25 -12.76
C ASP A 162 19.31 -14.74 -13.04
N VAL A 163 18.76 -14.44 -14.22
CA VAL A 163 18.57 -13.05 -14.71
C VAL A 163 17.46 -12.30 -13.95
N TRP A 164 16.67 -13.03 -13.17
CA TRP A 164 15.59 -12.48 -12.36
C TRP A 164 15.38 -13.31 -11.10
N ASN A 165 14.69 -12.77 -10.09
CA ASN A 165 14.29 -13.54 -8.89
C ASN A 165 13.07 -12.90 -8.21
N ALA A 166 12.18 -13.73 -7.67
CA ALA A 166 10.96 -13.30 -7.01
C ALA A 166 11.23 -12.83 -5.56
N VAL A 167 11.39 -11.51 -5.37
CA VAL A 167 11.69 -10.91 -4.07
C VAL A 167 10.50 -10.10 -3.57
N SER A 168 9.85 -10.65 -2.54
CA SER A 168 8.63 -10.16 -1.88
C SER A 168 7.32 -10.37 -2.66
N THR A 169 6.28 -10.68 -1.89
CA THR A 169 4.90 -10.85 -2.36
C THR A 169 3.94 -10.30 -1.31
N SER A 170 2.85 -9.68 -1.73
CA SER A 170 1.89 -8.98 -0.86
C SER A 170 0.44 -9.29 -1.23
N ALA A 171 -0.47 -9.01 -0.30
CA ALA A 171 -1.91 -9.14 -0.51
C ALA A 171 -2.65 -8.01 0.22
N ALA A 172 -3.67 -7.43 -0.41
CA ALA A 172 -4.50 -6.38 0.17
C ALA A 172 -5.96 -6.53 -0.28
N GLN A 173 -6.91 -6.31 0.62
CA GLN A 173 -8.31 -6.06 0.24
C GLN A 173 -8.38 -4.75 -0.57
N VAL A 174 -9.09 -4.80 -1.69
CA VAL A 174 -9.36 -3.63 -2.54
C VAL A 174 -10.88 -3.43 -2.59
N ALA A 175 -11.33 -2.19 -2.82
CA ALA A 175 -12.73 -1.90 -3.08
C ALA A 175 -13.28 -2.87 -4.14
N THR A 176 -14.48 -3.39 -3.92
CA THR A 176 -15.06 -4.39 -4.81
C THR A 176 -15.53 -3.68 -6.08
N PRO A 177 -15.05 -4.06 -7.28
CA PRO A 177 -15.61 -3.51 -8.51
C PRO A 177 -17.11 -3.81 -8.55
N PRO A 178 -17.97 -2.87 -8.96
CA PRO A 178 -19.40 -3.14 -9.09
C PRO A 178 -19.60 -4.31 -10.05
N GLY A 179 -20.43 -5.26 -9.61
CA GLY A 179 -20.74 -6.45 -10.40
C GLY A 179 -21.52 -6.07 -11.65
N GLN A 180 -21.24 -6.80 -12.72
CA GLN A 180 -21.90 -6.74 -14.02
C GLN A 180 -23.43 -6.67 -13.87
N GLY A 181 -24.01 -5.52 -14.21
CA GLY A 181 -25.44 -5.25 -14.21
C GLY A 181 -25.71 -4.17 -15.25
N ASP A 182 -26.52 -4.49 -16.25
CA ASP A 182 -26.74 -3.64 -17.41
C ASP A 182 -27.52 -2.38 -17.03
N GLY A 183 -26.81 -1.26 -16.99
CA GLY A 183 -27.31 0.08 -16.73
C GLY A 183 -26.19 1.09 -17.03
N PRO A 184 -26.50 2.32 -17.45
CA PRO A 184 -25.49 3.27 -17.90
C PRO A 184 -24.60 3.71 -16.73
N THR A 185 -23.44 3.08 -16.61
CA THR A 185 -22.46 3.36 -15.57
C THR A 185 -21.89 4.77 -15.72
N GLN A 186 -22.13 5.64 -14.73
CA GLN A 186 -21.30 6.82 -14.53
C GLN A 186 -19.86 6.36 -14.25
N ASN A 187 -18.96 6.59 -15.21
CA ASN A 187 -17.53 6.35 -15.06
C ASN A 187 -16.93 7.36 -14.07
N ILE A 188 -16.89 7.00 -12.79
CA ILE A 188 -16.16 7.77 -11.77
C ILE A 188 -14.67 7.46 -11.90
N VAL A 189 -14.01 8.07 -12.90
CA VAL A 189 -12.55 8.13 -12.94
C VAL A 189 -12.09 8.82 -11.65
N GLY A 190 -11.11 8.25 -10.95
CA GLY A 190 -10.51 8.87 -9.77
C GLY A 190 -9.61 10.05 -10.16
N LYS A 191 -9.39 11.02 -9.25
CA LYS A 191 -8.37 12.07 -9.50
C LYS A 191 -7.00 11.41 -9.72
N ALA A 192 -6.28 11.87 -10.74
CA ALA A 192 -4.92 11.44 -11.00
C ALA A 192 -3.99 11.77 -9.82
N THR A 193 -3.21 10.79 -9.38
CA THR A 193 -2.10 11.00 -8.46
C THR A 193 -0.86 11.34 -9.26
N ILE A 194 -0.26 12.50 -9.01
CA ILE A 194 1.06 12.87 -9.54
C ILE A 194 2.10 12.66 -8.45
N VAL A 195 3.20 11.98 -8.79
CA VAL A 195 4.36 11.82 -7.90
C VAL A 195 5.60 12.29 -8.63
N PHE A 196 6.52 12.88 -7.89
CA PHE A 196 7.78 13.38 -8.42
C PHE A 196 8.91 12.49 -7.91
N GLU A 197 9.68 11.93 -8.84
CA GLU A 197 10.86 11.10 -8.55
C GLU A 197 12.11 11.91 -8.91
N ARG A 198 12.83 12.40 -7.91
CA ARG A 198 14.14 13.03 -8.09
C ARG A 198 15.18 11.97 -8.48
N THR A 199 15.86 12.16 -9.61
CA THR A 199 16.80 11.17 -10.17
C THR A 199 18.27 11.54 -9.97
N THR A 200 18.57 12.68 -9.34
CA THR A 200 19.93 13.14 -9.01
C THR A 200 20.12 13.33 -7.50
N ALA A 201 21.31 13.01 -6.99
CA ALA A 201 21.65 13.19 -5.57
C ALA A 201 22.02 14.64 -5.21
N SER A 202 22.51 15.44 -6.16
CA SER A 202 22.83 16.87 -6.02
C SER A 202 21.58 17.70 -5.72
N LYS A 203 21.65 18.66 -4.77
CA LYS A 203 20.54 19.60 -4.54
C LYS A 203 20.24 20.35 -5.83
N CYS A 204 21.26 20.99 -6.42
CA CYS A 204 21.24 21.51 -7.79
C CYS A 204 22.56 21.25 -8.53
N PRO A 205 22.54 21.18 -9.88
CA PRO A 205 21.33 21.02 -10.69
C PRO A 205 20.63 19.69 -10.36
N LEU A 206 19.34 19.59 -10.66
CA LEU A 206 18.57 18.37 -10.48
C LEU A 206 17.85 17.93 -11.76
N THR A 207 17.62 16.63 -11.81
CA THR A 207 16.66 16.01 -12.74
C THR A 207 15.59 15.32 -11.92
N PHE A 208 14.34 15.38 -12.37
CA PHE A 208 13.25 14.61 -11.80
C PHE A 208 12.25 14.16 -12.88
N LYS A 209 11.55 13.07 -12.59
CA LYS A 209 10.47 12.53 -13.40
C LYS A 209 9.14 12.84 -12.74
N ILE A 210 8.19 13.31 -13.54
CA ILE A 210 6.79 13.46 -13.17
C ILE A 210 6.09 12.15 -13.52
N HIS A 211 5.61 11.41 -12.53
CA HIS A 211 4.80 10.20 -12.72
C HIS A 211 3.32 10.55 -12.57
N GLY A 212 2.50 10.15 -13.54
CA GLY A 212 1.04 10.23 -13.46
C GLY A 212 0.44 8.86 -13.26
N SER A 213 -0.41 8.72 -12.25
CA SER A 213 -1.14 7.50 -11.91
C SER A 213 -2.65 7.75 -11.98
N PHE A 214 -3.36 6.99 -12.81
CA PHE A 214 -4.74 7.23 -13.20
C PHE A 214 -5.61 6.02 -12.83
N GLU A 215 -6.54 6.20 -11.90
CA GLU A 215 -7.46 5.16 -11.44
C GLU A 215 -8.84 5.28 -12.08
N GLY A 216 -9.49 4.16 -12.40
CA GLY A 216 -10.88 4.14 -12.87
C GLY A 216 -11.09 4.75 -14.27
N LEU A 217 -10.05 4.79 -15.11
CA LEU A 217 -10.18 5.16 -16.51
C LEU A 217 -11.19 4.24 -17.23
N PRO A 218 -12.00 4.75 -18.19
CA PRO A 218 -12.95 3.92 -18.93
C PRO A 218 -12.23 2.83 -19.73
N ALA A 219 -12.87 1.67 -19.91
CA ALA A 219 -12.26 0.56 -20.66
C ALA A 219 -12.01 0.92 -22.14
N GLY A 220 -10.98 0.30 -22.73
CA GLY A 220 -10.51 0.62 -24.08
C GLY A 220 -9.40 1.67 -24.07
N ALA A 221 -8.90 2.06 -25.25
CA ALA A 221 -7.83 3.05 -25.33
C ALA A 221 -8.34 4.42 -24.86
N GLN A 222 -7.63 5.05 -23.92
CA GLN A 222 -7.98 6.36 -23.39
C GLN A 222 -6.94 7.40 -23.75
N VAL A 223 -7.37 8.65 -23.85
CA VAL A 223 -6.50 9.81 -24.01
C VAL A 223 -6.57 10.63 -22.74
N VAL A 224 -5.44 10.80 -22.07
CA VAL A 224 -5.28 11.74 -20.96
C VAL A 224 -4.43 12.90 -21.45
N GLN A 225 -4.80 14.13 -21.11
CA GLN A 225 -3.98 15.30 -21.40
C GLN A 225 -3.38 15.85 -20.11
N TYR A 226 -2.17 16.39 -20.18
CA TYR A 226 -1.57 17.12 -19.07
C TYR A 226 -0.84 18.37 -19.58
N ARG A 227 -0.61 19.33 -18.70
CA ARG A 227 0.29 20.46 -18.94
C ARG A 227 1.00 20.89 -17.67
N LEU A 228 2.08 21.63 -17.85
CA LEU A 228 2.69 22.39 -16.77
C LEU A 228 1.97 23.74 -16.68
N VAL A 229 1.55 24.16 -15.48
CA VAL A 229 0.93 25.47 -15.29
C VAL A 229 1.95 26.57 -15.61
N GLY A 230 1.49 27.60 -16.32
CA GLY A 230 2.37 28.58 -16.96
C GLY A 230 2.81 28.19 -18.38
N THR A 231 2.40 27.03 -18.91
CA THR A 231 2.43 26.74 -20.35
C THR A 231 1.02 26.72 -20.95
N GLU A 232 0.90 27.14 -22.20
CA GLU A 232 -0.36 27.08 -22.94
C GLU A 232 -0.59 25.69 -23.57
N GLU A 233 0.50 25.00 -23.90
CA GLU A 233 0.50 23.69 -24.55
C GLU A 233 -0.03 22.56 -23.65
N TRP A 234 -0.94 21.74 -24.19
CA TRP A 234 -1.39 20.49 -23.59
C TRP A 234 -0.74 19.29 -24.27
N LYS A 235 0.01 18.51 -23.49
CA LYS A 235 0.67 17.28 -23.91
C LYS A 235 -0.27 16.09 -23.72
N THR A 236 -0.10 15.05 -24.54
CA THR A 236 -1.01 13.89 -24.60
C THR A 236 -0.33 12.62 -24.12
N VAL A 237 -1.05 11.85 -23.31
CA VAL A 237 -0.70 10.51 -22.82
C VAL A 237 -1.70 9.52 -23.41
N ASN A 238 -1.20 8.62 -24.24
CA ASN A 238 -1.98 7.52 -24.80
C ASN A 238 -2.00 6.36 -23.80
N VAL A 239 -3.20 6.03 -23.30
CA VAL A 239 -3.41 4.91 -22.39
C VAL A 239 -3.79 3.67 -23.20
N PRO A 240 -3.02 2.58 -23.14
CA PRO A 240 -3.30 1.36 -23.90
C PRO A 240 -4.66 0.73 -23.53
N ALA A 241 -5.33 0.10 -24.49
CA ALA A 241 -6.64 -0.51 -24.28
C ALA A 241 -6.66 -1.67 -23.26
N ASP A 242 -5.50 -2.27 -22.96
CA ASP A 242 -5.32 -3.31 -21.94
C ASP A 242 -4.83 -2.75 -20.59
N HIS A 243 -5.02 -1.45 -20.33
CA HIS A 243 -4.65 -0.84 -19.05
C HIS A 243 -5.34 -1.52 -17.85
N GLY A 244 -4.63 -1.58 -16.73
CA GLY A 244 -5.20 -2.06 -15.47
C GLY A 244 -6.19 -1.05 -14.86
N ALA A 245 -6.77 -1.42 -13.71
CA ALA A 245 -7.62 -0.51 -12.91
C ALA A 245 -6.90 0.78 -12.49
N VAL A 246 -5.55 0.73 -12.44
CA VAL A 246 -4.66 1.89 -12.32
C VAL A 246 -3.65 1.81 -13.46
N PHE A 247 -3.49 2.90 -14.21
CA PHE A 247 -2.44 3.09 -15.21
C PHE A 247 -1.41 4.08 -14.67
N THR A 248 -0.12 3.76 -14.73
CA THR A 248 0.96 4.64 -14.25
C THR A 248 2.00 4.82 -15.35
N THR A 249 2.42 6.05 -15.60
CA THR A 249 3.46 6.38 -16.59
C THR A 249 4.26 7.61 -16.16
N VAL A 250 5.48 7.75 -16.67
CA VAL A 250 6.16 9.04 -16.70
C VAL A 250 5.39 9.95 -17.66
N LEU A 251 5.06 11.16 -17.21
CA LEU A 251 4.51 12.24 -18.01
C LEU A 251 5.63 13.03 -18.66
N GLU A 252 6.60 13.46 -17.84
CA GLU A 252 7.71 14.32 -18.27
C GLU A 252 8.97 14.05 -17.43
N THR A 253 10.15 14.27 -18.02
CA THR A 253 11.42 14.36 -17.28
C THR A 253 11.93 15.78 -17.44
N LEU A 254 12.19 16.46 -16.32
CA LEU A 254 12.62 17.85 -16.30
C LEU A 254 14.00 17.96 -15.67
N ASN A 255 14.84 18.78 -16.29
CA ASN A 255 16.08 19.26 -15.72
C ASN A 255 15.84 20.67 -15.16
N TRP A 256 16.47 20.99 -14.04
CA TRP A 256 16.25 22.23 -13.33
C TRP A 256 17.55 22.67 -12.64
N ASP A 257 17.83 23.95 -12.70
CA ASP A 257 19.02 24.59 -12.16
C ASP A 257 18.68 26.00 -11.63
N ASP A 258 19.69 26.74 -11.19
CA ASP A 258 19.59 28.13 -10.77
C ASP A 258 19.19 29.07 -11.91
N THR A 259 19.56 28.76 -13.17
CA THR A 259 19.19 29.54 -14.36
C THR A 259 17.72 29.38 -14.77
N THR A 260 17.07 28.29 -14.34
CA THR A 260 15.68 27.94 -14.69
C THR A 260 14.65 28.98 -14.22
N GLY A 261 15.00 29.81 -13.23
CA GLY A 261 14.19 30.98 -12.79
C GLY A 261 12.82 30.64 -12.18
N LYS A 262 12.55 29.35 -11.93
CA LYS A 262 11.34 28.83 -11.31
C LYS A 262 11.70 28.17 -9.99
N HIS A 263 10.76 28.19 -9.04
CA HIS A 263 10.90 27.50 -7.74
C HIS A 263 9.78 26.48 -7.49
N SER A 264 8.86 26.32 -8.43
CA SER A 264 7.84 25.29 -8.37
C SER A 264 7.26 25.04 -9.75
N MET A 265 6.71 23.85 -9.95
CA MET A 265 5.82 23.57 -11.05
C MET A 265 4.50 23.06 -10.50
N GLN A 266 3.44 23.25 -11.26
CA GLN A 266 2.14 22.65 -10.99
C GLN A 266 1.71 21.89 -12.24
N VAL A 267 1.24 20.66 -12.07
CA VAL A 267 0.80 19.82 -13.18
C VAL A 267 -0.72 19.81 -13.20
N GLU A 268 -1.31 20.32 -14.28
CA GLU A 268 -2.73 20.16 -14.55
C GLU A 268 -2.94 18.93 -15.43
N VAL A 269 -3.78 17.99 -14.97
CA VAL A 269 -4.25 16.85 -15.77
C VAL A 269 -5.69 17.10 -16.19
N ARG A 270 -6.06 16.81 -17.45
CA ARG A 270 -7.45 16.60 -17.90
C ARG A 270 -7.67 15.11 -18.13
N GLN A 271 -8.60 14.55 -17.37
CA GLN A 271 -9.01 13.15 -17.49
C GLN A 271 -10.28 13.03 -18.38
N PRO A 272 -10.60 11.85 -18.94
CA PRO A 272 -11.72 11.69 -19.87
C PRO A 272 -13.10 12.13 -19.36
N ASN A 273 -13.31 12.17 -18.04
CA ASN A 273 -14.53 12.67 -17.40
C ASN A 273 -14.48 14.17 -17.03
N GLY A 274 -13.50 14.92 -17.53
CA GLY A 274 -13.33 16.34 -17.24
C GLY A 274 -12.68 16.66 -15.88
N LEU A 275 -12.30 15.65 -15.07
CA LEU A 275 -11.59 15.89 -13.83
C LEU A 275 -10.26 16.60 -14.07
N LYS A 276 -10.04 17.63 -13.24
CA LYS A 276 -8.75 18.31 -13.13
C LYS A 276 -8.04 17.88 -11.86
N SER A 277 -6.85 17.33 -12.03
CA SER A 277 -5.92 17.06 -10.93
C SER A 277 -4.81 18.10 -10.97
N ASN A 278 -4.46 18.63 -9.81
CA ASN A 278 -3.51 19.73 -9.64
C ASN A 278 -2.59 19.37 -8.47
N ILE A 279 -1.32 19.13 -8.77
CA ILE A 279 -0.29 18.91 -7.75
C ILE A 279 0.89 19.80 -8.08
N LEU A 280 1.38 20.50 -7.07
CA LEU A 280 2.54 21.38 -7.14
C LEU A 280 3.74 20.69 -6.50
N TYR A 281 4.84 20.60 -7.24
CA TYR A 281 6.15 20.27 -6.70
C TYR A 281 6.94 21.57 -6.57
N TYR A 282 7.23 21.95 -5.34
CA TYR A 282 8.15 23.04 -5.04
C TYR A 282 9.58 22.48 -5.00
N PHE A 283 10.54 23.27 -5.51
CA PHE A 283 11.95 22.95 -5.50
C PHE A 283 12.80 24.23 -5.59
N GLU A 284 13.91 24.32 -4.85
CA GLU A 284 14.71 25.55 -4.73
C GLU A 284 16.20 25.39 -5.09
N CYS A 285 16.62 25.97 -6.23
CA CYS A 285 18.05 26.09 -6.62
C CYS A 285 18.73 27.41 -6.24
N GLY A 286 17.96 28.47 -6.02
CA GLY A 286 18.43 29.77 -5.54
C GLY A 286 17.52 30.27 -4.42
N PRO A 287 17.86 31.36 -3.72
CA PRO A 287 17.07 31.87 -2.59
C PRO A 287 15.59 32.13 -2.97
N PRO A 288 14.68 32.18 -1.97
CA PRO A 288 13.27 32.48 -2.17
C PRO A 288 13.00 33.60 -3.18
N PRO A 289 12.10 33.41 -4.17
CA PRO A 289 11.64 34.52 -4.97
C PRO A 289 10.94 35.53 -4.05
N SER A 290 11.22 36.82 -4.24
CA SER A 290 10.62 37.90 -3.43
C SER A 290 9.12 38.11 -3.68
N ASP A 291 8.56 37.39 -4.66
CA ASP A 291 7.13 37.26 -4.93
C ASP A 291 6.40 36.60 -3.73
N LYS A 292 5.57 37.39 -3.05
CA LYS A 292 4.71 36.93 -1.94
C LYS A 292 3.32 36.45 -2.40
N LYS A 293 3.10 36.27 -3.70
CA LYS A 293 1.77 35.97 -4.28
C LYS A 293 1.50 34.48 -4.39
N GLN A 294 2.54 33.64 -4.44
CA GLN A 294 2.33 32.19 -4.52
C GLN A 294 1.75 31.62 -3.21
N ARG A 295 0.64 30.88 -3.34
CA ARG A 295 -0.16 30.28 -2.26
C ARG A 295 -0.34 28.79 -2.46
N PHE A 296 -0.38 28.03 -1.38
CA PHE A 296 -0.39 26.57 -1.38
C PHE A 296 -1.57 26.03 -0.59
N GLY A 297 -2.77 26.16 -1.14
CA GLY A 297 -4.01 25.75 -0.47
C GLY A 297 -4.37 26.66 0.71
N VAL A 298 -5.19 26.13 1.62
CA VAL A 298 -5.77 26.84 2.76
C VAL A 298 -5.70 25.98 4.01
N THR A 299 -5.39 26.57 5.15
CA THR A 299 -5.62 26.03 6.50
C THR A 299 -6.96 26.53 7.03
N ALA A 300 -7.76 25.65 7.63
CA ALA A 300 -9.06 26.00 8.21
C ALA A 300 -8.94 26.74 9.56
N GLU A 301 -7.80 26.60 10.23
CA GLU A 301 -7.51 27.09 11.57
C GLU A 301 -5.98 27.23 11.73
N LYS A 302 -5.52 27.90 12.79
CA LYS A 302 -4.08 28.03 13.06
C LYS A 302 -3.51 26.66 13.45
N ILE A 303 -2.44 26.22 12.80
CA ILE A 303 -1.82 24.91 13.07
C ILE A 303 -0.58 25.15 13.94
N VAL A 304 -0.77 24.95 15.24
CA VAL A 304 0.18 25.32 16.29
C VAL A 304 1.39 24.38 16.35
N LEU A 305 2.57 24.98 16.52
CA LEU A 305 3.84 24.36 16.79
C LEU A 305 4.10 24.32 18.30
N THR A 306 3.90 23.16 18.93
CA THR A 306 4.15 23.04 20.38
C THR A 306 5.64 22.77 20.67
N PRO A 307 6.09 22.90 21.94
CA PRO A 307 7.46 22.52 22.32
C PRO A 307 7.82 21.08 21.96
N SER A 308 6.85 20.16 21.95
CA SER A 308 7.05 18.73 21.65
C SER A 308 6.83 18.34 20.19
N GLY A 309 6.47 19.27 19.31
CA GLY A 309 5.92 18.94 17.97
C GLY A 309 4.49 19.44 17.84
N GLY A 310 3.56 18.63 18.32
CA GLY A 310 2.13 18.94 18.27
C GLY A 310 1.56 18.95 16.86
N PRO A 311 0.41 19.63 16.65
CA PRO A 311 -0.33 19.59 15.40
C PRO A 311 0.49 19.88 14.14
N LEU A 312 1.40 20.86 14.18
CA LEU A 312 2.17 21.24 12.99
C LEU A 312 3.15 20.15 12.54
N VAL A 313 3.91 19.56 13.47
CA VAL A 313 4.90 18.53 13.11
C VAL A 313 4.20 17.20 12.76
N GLU A 314 3.02 16.95 13.34
CA GLU A 314 2.14 15.86 12.92
C GLU A 314 1.65 16.03 11.46
N LEU A 315 1.28 17.25 11.07
CA LEU A 315 0.86 17.57 9.70
C LEU A 315 2.01 17.35 8.71
N VAL A 316 3.22 17.78 9.05
CA VAL A 316 4.39 17.61 8.17
C VAL A 316 4.77 16.14 8.05
N ALA A 317 4.61 15.33 9.10
CA ALA A 317 4.78 13.89 9.00
C ALA A 317 3.75 13.24 8.05
N ASP A 318 2.50 13.72 8.05
CA ASP A 318 1.49 13.26 7.06
C ASP A 318 1.87 13.68 5.64
N ALA A 319 2.39 14.90 5.46
CA ALA A 319 2.87 15.41 4.18
C ALA A 319 4.07 14.60 3.64
N TYR A 320 5.04 14.27 4.49
CA TYR A 320 6.17 13.41 4.13
C TYR A 320 5.68 12.04 3.65
N LEU A 321 4.77 11.40 4.40
CA LEU A 321 4.23 10.10 4.02
C LEU A 321 3.45 10.18 2.71
N ASP A 322 2.57 11.16 2.54
CA ASP A 322 1.76 11.32 1.33
C ASP A 322 2.61 11.54 0.07
N ALA A 323 3.71 12.28 0.19
CA ALA A 323 4.63 12.57 -0.90
C ALA A 323 5.37 11.34 -1.45
N VAL A 324 5.71 10.36 -0.59
CA VAL A 324 6.58 9.23 -0.99
C VAL A 324 5.92 7.85 -0.92
N LYS A 325 4.76 7.69 -0.28
CA LYS A 325 4.10 6.37 -0.10
C LYS A 325 3.88 5.62 -1.41
N ASP A 326 3.45 6.32 -2.47
CA ASP A 326 2.98 5.68 -3.70
C ASP A 326 4.13 5.19 -4.59
N VAL A 327 5.33 5.79 -4.47
CA VAL A 327 6.56 5.36 -5.19
C VAL A 327 7.43 4.40 -4.36
N SER A 328 7.52 4.59 -3.05
CA SER A 328 8.41 3.81 -2.18
C SER A 328 7.72 2.63 -1.48
N GLY A 329 6.39 2.70 -1.31
CA GLY A 329 5.64 1.85 -0.38
C GLY A 329 5.86 2.21 1.10
N ALA A 330 6.27 3.44 1.43
CA ALA A 330 6.36 3.92 2.81
C ALA A 330 5.04 3.75 3.56
N GLN A 331 5.14 3.35 4.83
CA GLN A 331 4.01 2.98 5.69
C GLN A 331 3.80 3.98 6.83
N ALA A 332 4.87 4.66 7.23
CA ALA A 332 4.88 5.75 8.21
C ALA A 332 5.93 6.78 7.81
N ALA A 333 5.87 7.96 8.41
CA ALA A 333 6.95 8.95 8.39
C ALA A 333 7.28 9.42 9.80
N LEU A 334 8.52 9.87 10.00
CA LEU A 334 9.02 10.47 11.25
C LEU A 334 9.64 11.83 10.97
N VAL A 335 9.34 12.80 11.82
CA VAL A 335 9.82 14.18 11.73
C VAL A 335 10.36 14.66 13.08
N SER A 336 11.51 15.32 13.06
CA SER A 336 12.09 15.99 14.23
C SER A 336 11.42 17.35 14.44
N ARG A 337 11.14 17.72 15.69
CA ARG A 337 10.66 19.07 16.04
C ARG A 337 11.73 20.15 15.84
N GLN A 338 13.02 19.82 15.81
CA GLN A 338 14.11 20.80 15.91
C GLN A 338 14.18 21.88 14.81
N PRO A 339 13.98 21.60 13.50
CA PRO A 339 14.11 22.63 12.45
C PRO A 339 12.93 23.62 12.38
N PHE A 340 11.84 23.36 13.11
CA PHE A 340 10.62 24.17 13.04
C PHE A 340 10.69 25.44 13.89
N ARG A 341 10.30 26.58 13.32
CA ARG A 341 10.46 27.90 13.98
C ARG A 341 9.16 28.57 14.41
N THR A 342 8.08 28.41 13.64
CA THR A 342 6.79 29.09 13.88
C THR A 342 5.60 28.21 13.48
N ASP A 343 4.41 28.60 13.93
CA ASP A 343 3.11 28.05 13.52
C ASP A 343 2.84 28.24 12.01
N LEU A 344 1.86 27.52 11.46
CA LEU A 344 1.14 27.97 10.26
C LEU A 344 -0.12 28.73 10.66
N ASP A 345 -0.37 29.86 10.01
CA ASP A 345 -1.55 30.70 10.27
C ASP A 345 -2.82 30.08 9.66
N ALA A 346 -3.99 30.66 9.98
CA ALA A 346 -5.26 30.28 9.38
C ALA A 346 -5.49 31.03 8.06
N GLY A 347 -5.97 30.33 7.03
CA GLY A 347 -6.29 30.91 5.72
C GLY A 347 -5.33 30.48 4.61
N PRO A 348 -5.16 31.28 3.54
CA PRO A 348 -4.32 30.90 2.40
C PRO A 348 -2.83 30.90 2.76
N VAL A 349 -2.21 29.72 2.82
CA VAL A 349 -0.80 29.55 3.20
C VAL A 349 0.12 30.03 2.07
N THR A 350 1.16 30.79 2.39
CA THR A 350 2.13 31.33 1.40
C THR A 350 3.45 30.56 1.37
N TYR A 351 4.27 30.75 0.33
CA TYR A 351 5.64 30.21 0.35
C TYR A 351 6.49 30.78 1.49
N GLN A 352 6.43 32.10 1.70
CA GLN A 352 7.20 32.75 2.75
C GLN A 352 6.89 32.14 4.13
N GLU A 353 5.62 31.79 4.38
CA GLU A 353 5.15 31.15 5.60
C GLU A 353 5.72 29.72 5.77
N ILE A 354 5.65 28.88 4.74
CA ILE A 354 6.28 27.54 4.75
C ILE A 354 7.79 27.65 4.98
N TYR A 355 8.45 28.61 4.33
CA TYR A 355 9.89 28.84 4.47
C TYR A 355 10.29 29.26 5.89
N VAL A 356 9.59 30.24 6.50
CA VAL A 356 9.91 30.63 7.88
C VAL A 356 9.55 29.54 8.89
N THR A 357 8.56 28.70 8.59
CA THR A 357 8.16 27.55 9.40
C THR A 357 9.23 26.45 9.42
N GLN A 358 9.70 26.03 8.24
CA GLN A 358 10.72 24.98 8.05
C GLN A 358 11.66 25.34 6.87
N PRO A 359 12.81 25.97 7.14
CA PRO A 359 13.62 26.58 6.07
C PRO A 359 14.57 25.63 5.33
N GLU A 360 14.88 24.46 5.89
CA GLU A 360 16.05 23.66 5.51
C GLU A 360 15.97 23.08 4.08
N GLY A 361 14.78 22.72 3.59
CA GLY A 361 14.63 22.19 2.22
C GLY A 361 15.32 20.84 2.04
N LEU A 362 15.10 19.91 2.97
CA LEU A 362 15.76 18.61 3.00
C LEU A 362 14.93 17.55 2.26
N HIS A 363 15.56 16.78 1.37
CA HIS A 363 14.89 15.72 0.63
C HIS A 363 14.45 14.56 1.54
N ILE A 364 13.30 13.99 1.19
CA ILE A 364 12.66 12.90 1.95
C ILE A 364 13.10 11.55 1.36
N ASP A 365 13.78 10.80 2.20
CA ASP A 365 14.25 9.44 1.95
C ASP A 365 13.32 8.44 2.62
N VAL A 366 13.47 7.16 2.25
CA VAL A 366 12.73 6.04 2.84
C VAL A 366 13.69 4.92 3.16
N GLU A 367 13.71 4.47 4.41
CA GLU A 367 14.44 3.28 4.86
C GLU A 367 13.47 2.19 5.30
N ALA A 368 13.87 0.93 5.11
CA ALA A 368 13.26 -0.22 5.73
C ALA A 368 13.99 -0.52 7.06
N VAL A 369 13.27 -0.33 8.17
CA VAL A 369 13.74 -0.59 9.54
C VAL A 369 12.94 -1.72 10.17
N THR A 370 13.57 -2.52 11.03
CA THR A 370 12.85 -3.47 11.90
C THR A 370 12.13 -2.73 13.04
N GLY A 371 11.10 -3.35 13.63
CA GLY A 371 10.44 -2.82 14.81
C GLY A 371 11.40 -2.52 15.96
N ALA A 372 12.43 -3.36 16.17
CA ALA A 372 13.47 -3.13 17.16
C ALA A 372 14.33 -1.89 16.86
N GLN A 373 14.71 -1.67 15.60
CA GLN A 373 15.47 -0.49 15.19
C GLN A 373 14.63 0.78 15.28
N LEU A 374 13.35 0.70 14.88
CA LEU A 374 12.38 1.77 15.04
C LEU A 374 12.19 2.14 16.52
N LYS A 375 12.15 1.14 17.41
CA LYS A 375 12.07 1.33 18.87
C LYS A 375 13.27 2.10 19.42
N LYS A 376 14.50 1.83 18.94
CA LYS A 376 15.71 2.58 19.32
C LYS A 376 15.59 4.07 18.97
N VAL A 377 15.23 4.41 17.72
CA VAL A 377 15.16 5.81 17.27
C VAL A 377 13.99 6.57 17.90
N LEU A 378 12.86 5.89 18.18
CA LEU A 378 11.71 6.48 18.88
C LEU A 378 11.94 6.67 20.38
N ALA A 379 12.80 5.86 21.02
CA ALA A 379 13.17 6.00 22.42
C ALA A 379 14.17 7.13 22.67
N TYR A 380 14.88 7.61 21.64
CA TYR A 380 15.83 8.70 21.80
C TYR A 380 15.12 10.02 22.09
N LYS A 381 15.43 10.59 23.26
CA LYS A 381 15.03 11.94 23.66
C LYS A 381 16.16 12.91 23.30
N HIS A 382 15.86 13.86 22.42
CA HIS A 382 16.77 14.95 22.06
C HIS A 382 17.12 15.79 23.31
N PRO A 383 18.31 16.42 23.40
CA PRO A 383 18.69 17.27 24.54
C PRO A 383 17.69 18.40 24.88
N SER A 384 16.96 18.95 23.90
CA SER A 384 15.86 19.90 24.14
C SER A 384 14.55 19.27 24.64
N GLY A 385 14.56 17.98 24.98
CA GLY A 385 13.46 17.24 25.60
C GLY A 385 12.49 16.55 24.63
N THR A 386 12.61 16.77 23.33
CA THR A 386 11.67 16.27 22.31
C THR A 386 11.96 14.84 21.85
N VAL A 387 10.95 14.16 21.33
CA VAL A 387 11.03 12.85 20.64
C VAL A 387 10.52 13.00 19.20
N LEU A 388 10.61 11.94 18.37
CA LEU A 388 10.19 12.00 16.96
C LEU A 388 8.66 12.01 16.80
N THR A 389 8.15 12.92 15.98
CA THR A 389 6.71 13.03 15.69
C THR A 389 6.34 12.13 14.51
N PRO A 390 5.32 11.25 14.62
CA PRO A 390 4.96 10.33 13.56
C PRO A 390 3.78 10.80 12.68
N SER A 391 3.70 10.25 11.46
CA SER A 391 2.51 10.34 10.60
C SER A 391 1.31 9.61 11.22
N ALA A 392 0.08 9.93 10.79
CA ALA A 392 -1.17 9.44 11.37
C ALA A 392 -1.31 7.90 11.40
N SER A 393 -0.57 7.22 10.51
CA SER A 393 -0.47 5.76 10.47
C SER A 393 0.27 5.14 11.66
N LEU A 394 1.11 5.89 12.38
CA LEU A 394 1.92 5.36 13.48
C LEU A 394 1.65 6.09 14.79
N ARG A 395 1.50 5.33 15.87
CA ARG A 395 1.41 5.84 17.25
C ARG A 395 2.34 5.05 18.14
N TYR A 396 2.94 5.69 19.13
CA TYR A 396 3.78 5.02 20.11
C TYR A 396 3.68 5.62 21.51
N THR A 397 4.07 4.83 22.51
CA THR A 397 4.09 5.20 23.92
C THR A 397 5.51 5.11 24.44
N VAL A 398 5.98 6.16 25.11
CA VAL A 398 7.22 6.20 25.90
C VAL A 398 6.86 6.21 27.37
N GLU A 399 7.43 5.28 28.14
CA GLU A 399 7.23 5.18 29.59
C GLU A 399 8.60 5.00 30.25
N GLY A 400 8.94 5.86 31.21
CA GLY A 400 10.25 5.79 31.90
C GLY A 400 11.49 5.93 30.99
N GLY A 401 11.34 6.54 29.80
CA GLY A 401 12.40 6.67 28.80
C GLY A 401 12.53 5.50 27.82
N ALA A 402 11.68 4.47 27.90
CA ALA A 402 11.63 3.36 26.96
C ALA A 402 10.34 3.37 26.14
N VAL A 403 10.40 2.98 24.86
CA VAL A 403 9.19 2.80 24.04
C VAL A 403 8.53 1.46 24.42
N THR A 404 7.35 1.49 25.01
CA THR A 404 6.63 0.29 25.49
C THR A 404 5.60 -0.22 24.50
N ALA A 405 5.04 0.64 23.65
CA ALA A 405 4.10 0.26 22.60
C ALA A 405 4.38 1.02 21.30
N ILE A 406 4.26 0.33 20.16
CA ILE A 406 4.21 0.91 18.81
C ILE A 406 3.04 0.26 18.08
N THR A 407 2.22 1.07 17.42
CA THR A 407 1.16 0.60 16.52
C THR A 407 1.31 1.23 15.15
N LEU A 408 1.05 0.43 14.10
CA LEU A 408 1.03 0.84 12.71
C LEU A 408 -0.33 0.48 12.11
N ASN A 409 -1.09 1.48 11.66
CA ASN A 409 -2.49 1.37 11.24
C ASN A 409 -3.38 0.66 12.27
N GLY A 410 -3.13 0.93 13.55
CA GLY A 410 -3.82 0.31 14.69
C GLY A 410 -3.37 -1.11 15.06
N ALA A 411 -2.53 -1.76 14.25
CA ALA A 411 -1.96 -3.07 14.58
C ALA A 411 -0.66 -2.92 15.38
N PRO A 412 -0.41 -3.71 16.44
CA PRO A 412 0.87 -3.71 17.15
C PRO A 412 2.03 -4.08 16.22
N VAL A 413 3.15 -3.37 16.36
CA VAL A 413 4.41 -3.68 15.67
C VAL A 413 5.22 -4.68 16.49
N THR A 414 5.71 -5.74 15.85
CA THR A 414 6.67 -6.66 16.48
C THR A 414 8.11 -6.23 16.21
N ASP A 415 9.02 -6.57 17.12
CA ASP A 415 10.45 -6.20 17.01
C ASP A 415 11.10 -6.67 15.69
N THR A 416 10.63 -7.79 15.11
CA THR A 416 11.09 -8.35 13.83
C THR A 416 10.36 -7.85 12.58
N GLN A 417 9.29 -7.06 12.73
CA GLN A 417 8.53 -6.56 11.59
C GLN A 417 9.35 -5.49 10.85
N VAL A 418 9.57 -5.71 9.55
CA VAL A 418 10.17 -4.69 8.68
C VAL A 418 9.10 -3.67 8.28
N ILE A 419 9.41 -2.38 8.46
CA ILE A 419 8.54 -1.24 8.18
C ILE A 419 9.32 -0.26 7.30
N LYS A 420 8.71 0.18 6.21
CA LYS A 420 9.22 1.29 5.40
C LYS A 420 8.83 2.62 6.04
N VAL A 421 9.80 3.39 6.49
CA VAL A 421 9.59 4.66 7.20
C VAL A 421 10.27 5.80 6.43
N ALA A 422 9.53 6.86 6.17
CA ALA A 422 10.03 8.08 5.53
C ALA A 422 10.55 9.09 6.55
N ALA A 423 11.62 9.82 6.21
CA ALA A 423 12.12 10.97 6.96
C ALA A 423 13.02 11.81 6.03
N ASN A 424 13.42 13.01 6.46
CA ASN A 424 14.47 13.71 5.73
C ASN A 424 15.84 13.05 5.93
N TYR A 425 16.71 13.14 4.93
CA TYR A 425 18.01 12.46 4.91
C TYR A 425 18.93 12.84 6.09
N MET A 426 18.86 14.08 6.61
CA MET A 426 19.63 14.52 7.77
C MET A 426 19.20 13.81 9.06
N LEU A 427 17.91 13.48 9.19
CA LEU A 427 17.40 12.73 10.33
C LEU A 427 17.86 11.27 10.27
N MET A 428 17.80 10.63 9.11
CA MET A 428 18.24 9.25 8.91
C MET A 428 19.75 9.08 9.06
N SER A 429 20.52 10.02 8.51
CA SER A 429 21.99 9.93 8.49
C SER A 429 22.67 10.09 9.86
N GLY A 430 21.94 10.60 10.86
CA GLY A 430 22.40 10.74 12.25
C GLY A 430 22.69 12.17 12.70
N GLY A 431 21.90 13.16 12.26
CA GLY A 431 22.04 14.57 12.63
C GLY A 431 21.69 14.86 14.08
N SER A 432 20.47 15.35 14.35
CA SER A 432 20.00 15.63 15.72
C SER A 432 19.54 14.38 16.48
N PHE A 433 19.41 13.24 15.82
CA PHE A 433 19.01 11.96 16.40
C PHE A 433 20.04 10.88 16.00
N PRO A 434 20.08 9.73 16.69
CA PRO A 434 20.94 8.61 16.30
C PRO A 434 20.74 8.21 14.84
N ARG A 435 21.85 7.87 14.17
CA ARG A 435 21.82 7.33 12.81
C ARG A 435 20.94 6.09 12.75
N TRP A 436 20.14 5.99 11.70
CA TRP A 436 19.24 4.84 11.50
C TRP A 436 20.05 3.61 11.07
N GLU A 437 19.63 2.45 11.55
CA GLU A 437 20.23 1.14 11.23
C GLU A 437 19.48 0.43 10.08
N GLY A 438 18.68 1.17 9.30
CA GLY A 438 17.83 0.63 8.25
C GLY A 438 18.58 0.29 6.96
N THR A 439 17.82 -0.21 5.98
CA THR A 439 18.29 -0.35 4.60
C THR A 439 17.53 0.62 3.71
N SER A 440 18.25 1.39 2.88
CA SER A 440 17.60 2.37 2.00
C SER A 440 16.66 1.70 0.99
N VAL A 441 15.51 2.34 0.79
CA VAL A 441 14.44 1.97 -0.15
C VAL A 441 14.28 3.02 -1.23
N SER A 442 14.46 4.31 -0.90
CA SER A 442 14.36 5.43 -1.84
C SER A 442 15.16 6.64 -1.36
N HIS A 443 15.77 7.37 -2.30
CA HIS A 443 16.40 8.68 -2.10
C HIS A 443 15.81 9.78 -3.01
N SER A 444 14.60 9.54 -3.55
CA SER A 444 14.03 10.31 -4.68
C SER A 444 12.82 11.18 -4.32
N GLY A 445 12.52 11.37 -3.04
CA GLY A 445 11.40 12.21 -2.61
C GLY A 445 11.62 13.71 -2.86
N PRO A 446 10.54 14.51 -2.83
CA PRO A 446 10.63 15.97 -2.76
C PRO A 446 11.42 16.45 -1.53
N ASP A 447 11.78 17.72 -1.51
CA ASP A 447 12.13 18.39 -0.27
C ASP A 447 10.93 18.57 0.67
N ASP A 448 11.21 18.73 1.96
CA ASP A 448 10.24 18.87 3.04
C ASP A 448 9.23 20.00 2.87
N ARG A 449 9.62 21.12 2.25
CA ARG A 449 8.72 22.22 1.88
C ARG A 449 7.88 21.86 0.65
N GLY A 450 8.48 21.19 -0.33
CA GLY A 450 7.78 20.56 -1.45
C GLY A 450 6.67 19.60 -1.02
N ALA A 451 6.96 18.70 -0.09
CA ALA A 451 5.96 17.78 0.46
C ALA A 451 4.82 18.51 1.18
N LEU A 452 5.14 19.48 2.05
CA LEU A 452 4.11 20.25 2.76
C LEU A 452 3.24 21.08 1.81
N ALA A 453 3.84 21.78 0.85
CA ALA A 453 3.10 22.56 -0.16
C ALA A 453 2.18 21.67 -1.01
N SER A 454 2.68 20.50 -1.46
CA SER A 454 1.90 19.49 -2.16
C SER A 454 0.69 19.04 -1.34
N TYR A 455 0.92 18.73 -0.06
CA TYR A 455 -0.11 18.22 0.85
C TYR A 455 -1.19 19.27 1.13
N LEU A 456 -0.80 20.52 1.37
CA LEU A 456 -1.75 21.62 1.61
C LEU A 456 -2.63 21.88 0.38
N VAL A 457 -2.07 21.88 -0.83
CA VAL A 457 -2.84 22.00 -2.09
C VAL A 457 -3.81 20.83 -2.27
N LYS A 458 -3.35 19.59 -2.04
CA LYS A 458 -4.13 18.36 -2.22
C LYS A 458 -5.30 18.24 -1.23
N ASN A 459 -5.11 18.66 0.01
CA ASN A 459 -6.03 18.46 1.13
C ASN A 459 -6.73 19.76 1.58
N SER A 460 -6.67 20.83 0.79
CA SER A 460 -7.27 22.13 1.11
C SER A 460 -8.81 22.05 1.24
N PRO A 461 -9.43 22.59 2.30
CA PRO A 461 -8.81 23.23 3.46
C PRO A 461 -8.32 22.21 4.51
N VAL A 462 -7.06 22.34 4.94
CA VAL A 462 -6.42 21.47 5.92
C VAL A 462 -6.79 21.87 7.34
N LYS A 463 -7.12 20.89 8.18
CA LYS A 463 -7.36 21.07 9.62
C LYS A 463 -6.14 20.65 10.45
N ALA A 464 -6.03 21.19 11.65
CA ALA A 464 -4.98 20.81 12.59
C ALA A 464 -5.11 19.33 13.01
N PRO A 465 -4.03 18.53 12.95
CA PRO A 465 -3.96 17.25 13.65
C PRO A 465 -4.14 17.42 15.16
N LYS A 466 -4.48 16.34 15.86
CA LYS A 466 -4.77 16.39 17.30
C LYS A 466 -3.55 16.66 18.18
N GLY A 467 -2.33 16.38 17.71
CA GLY A 467 -1.13 16.44 18.56
C GLY A 467 -1.05 15.30 19.58
N ASP A 468 -1.74 14.18 19.33
CA ASP A 468 -1.96 13.07 20.27
C ASP A 468 -1.30 11.74 19.86
N ARG A 469 -0.45 11.72 18.81
CA ARG A 469 0.12 10.46 18.26
C ARG A 469 1.25 9.86 19.11
N VAL A 470 1.86 10.66 19.97
CA VAL A 470 2.88 10.24 20.93
C VAL A 470 2.30 10.34 22.33
N THR A 471 2.34 9.23 23.08
CA THR A 471 1.99 9.22 24.51
C THR A 471 3.27 9.15 25.33
N ILE A 472 3.47 10.06 26.28
CA ILE A 472 4.60 10.04 27.22
C ILE A 472 4.03 9.86 28.63
N ARG A 473 4.57 8.92 29.41
CA ARG A 473 4.19 8.66 30.80
C ARG A 473 5.42 8.55 31.71
#